data_AF-A0A392R3Y0-F1
#
_entry.id   AF-A0A392R3Y0-F1
#
_cell.length_a   1.000
_cell.length_b   1.000
_cell.length_c   1.000
_cell.angle_alpha   90.00
_cell.angle_beta   90.00
_cell.angle_gamma   90.00
#
_symmetry.space_group_name_H-M   'P 1'
#
loop_
_entity.id
_entity.type
_entity.pdbx_description
1 polymer ?
#
loop_
_entity_poly.entity_id
_entity_poly.type
_entity_poly.pdbx_seq_one_letter_code
_entity_poly.pdbx_strand_id
1 'polypeptide(L)'
;MRQRRWLEFLKDYDFKLSYHPGKANVVADALSRKSLHMSLLMVKELELIEEFRDLSLVCEVTPKSVRLGMLKLTNPFLEEIKNCQKTDRKLMEKLVLINEGRETDFGVDENGIIKYRGR
;
A
#
# COMPACT_ATOMS: atom_id res chain seq x y z
N MET A 1 -11.60 -21.36 24.32
CA MET A 1 -10.32 -21.61 25.04
C MET A 1 -9.65 -20.38 25.67
N ARG A 2 -9.77 -19.14 25.15
CA ARG A 2 -9.11 -17.96 25.77
C ARG A 2 -9.60 -17.60 27.18
N GLN A 3 -10.90 -17.64 27.44
CA GLN A 3 -11.47 -17.25 28.75
C GLN A 3 -10.95 -18.12 29.91
N ARG A 4 -10.80 -19.43 29.70
CA ARG A 4 -10.27 -20.35 30.73
C ARG A 4 -8.83 -20.03 31.11
N ARG A 5 -7.99 -19.69 30.12
CA ARG A 5 -6.58 -19.30 30.35
C ARG A 5 -6.47 -18.00 31.14
N TRP A 6 -7.33 -17.02 30.84
CA TRP A 6 -7.40 -15.78 31.61
C TRP A 6 -7.90 -15.99 33.04
N LEU A 7 -8.89 -16.87 33.24
CA LEU A 7 -9.37 -17.24 34.57
C LEU A 7 -8.29 -17.95 35.40
N GLU A 8 -7.47 -18.81 34.80
CA GLU A 8 -6.34 -19.44 35.48
C GLU A 8 -5.28 -18.40 35.89
N PHE A 9 -4.93 -17.47 35.00
CA PHE A 9 -3.98 -16.39 35.28
C PHE A 9 -4.45 -15.42 36.37
N LEU A 10 -5.73 -15.06 36.34
CA LEU A 10 -6.29 -14.08 37.27
C LEU A 10 -6.40 -14.61 38.71
N LYS A 11 -6.42 -15.93 38.94
CA LYS A 11 -6.57 -16.53 40.29
C LYS A 11 -5.50 -16.08 41.29
N ASP A 12 -4.33 -15.69 40.80
CA ASP A 12 -3.19 -15.28 41.63
C ASP A 12 -3.25 -13.80 42.03
N TYR A 13 -4.21 -13.04 41.51
CA TYR A 13 -4.42 -11.63 41.84
C TYR A 13 -5.56 -11.48 42.84
N ASP A 14 -5.37 -10.62 43.84
CA ASP A 14 -6.46 -10.20 44.74
C ASP A 14 -7.27 -9.08 44.06
N PHE A 15 -8.37 -9.47 43.39
CA PHE A 15 -9.27 -8.52 42.72
C PHE A 15 -10.72 -8.97 42.84
N LYS A 16 -11.64 -8.00 42.74
CA LYS A 16 -13.09 -8.24 42.69
C LYS A 16 -13.63 -7.81 41.34
N LEU A 17 -14.33 -8.71 40.65
CA LEU A 17 -15.00 -8.36 39.39
C LEU A 17 -16.24 -7.52 39.69
N SER A 18 -16.23 -6.26 39.26
CA SER A 18 -17.37 -5.34 39.37
C SER A 18 -17.70 -4.72 38.01
N TYR A 19 -18.99 -4.71 37.67
CA TYR A 19 -19.46 -4.00 36.48
C TYR A 19 -19.56 -2.51 36.79
N HIS A 20 -18.87 -1.70 35.98
CA HIS A 20 -18.83 -0.26 36.12
C HIS A 20 -19.50 0.40 34.90
N PRO A 21 -20.69 0.98 35.07
CA PRO A 21 -21.36 1.68 33.97
C PRO A 21 -20.69 3.02 33.66
N GLY A 22 -20.52 3.31 32.36
CA GLY A 22 -20.22 4.61 31.74
C GLY A 22 -19.20 5.52 32.45
N LYS A 23 -19.66 6.23 33.48
CA LYS A 23 -18.90 7.28 34.19
C LYS A 23 -17.60 6.77 34.83
N ALA A 24 -17.55 5.51 35.27
CA ALA A 24 -16.34 4.92 35.85
C ALA A 24 -15.32 4.43 34.81
N ASN A 25 -15.72 4.31 33.53
CA ASN A 25 -14.84 3.87 32.43
C ASN A 25 -14.22 5.02 31.63
N VAL A 26 -14.53 6.28 31.98
CA VAL A 26 -14.12 7.46 31.20
C VAL A 26 -12.60 7.52 31.01
N VAL A 27 -11.82 7.18 32.04
CA VAL A 27 -10.35 7.19 31.96
C VAL A 27 -9.85 6.06 31.06
N ALA A 28 -10.38 4.85 31.21
CA ALA A 28 -10.01 3.70 30.38
C ALA A 28 -10.38 3.92 28.91
N ASP A 29 -11.57 4.46 28.64
CA ASP A 29 -12.01 4.80 27.29
C ASP A 29 -11.15 5.90 26.66
N ALA A 30 -10.86 6.99 27.39
CA ALA A 30 -9.98 8.05 26.91
C ALA A 30 -8.57 7.55 26.59
N LEU A 31 -7.98 6.71 27.47
CA LEU A 31 -6.67 6.11 27.23
C LEU A 31 -6.68 5.13 26.05
N SER A 32 -7.73 4.30 25.93
CA SER A 32 -7.88 3.37 24.82
C SER A 32 -7.97 4.11 23.48
N ARG A 33 -8.77 5.18 23.41
CA ARG A 33 -8.87 6.01 22.20
C ARG A 33 -7.54 6.68 21.87
N LYS A 34 -6.84 7.23 22.87
CA LYS A 34 -5.50 7.82 22.67
C LYS A 34 -4.52 6.80 22.10
N SER A 35 -4.49 5.58 22.63
CA SER A 35 -3.68 4.48 22.11
C SER A 35 -4.01 4.18 20.65
N LEU A 36 -5.29 4.04 20.30
CA LEU A 36 -5.72 3.78 18.93
C LEU A 36 -5.32 4.91 17.97
N HIS A 37 -5.49 6.16 18.39
CA HIS A 37 -5.05 7.32 17.60
C HIS A 37 -3.54 7.33 17.39
N MET A 38 -2.74 7.02 18.41
CA MET A 38 -1.28 6.91 18.26
C MET A 38 -0.91 5.79 17.29
N SER A 39 -1.53 4.61 17.39
CA SER A 39 -1.30 3.51 16.46
C SER A 39 -1.66 3.89 15.02
N LEU A 40 -2.76 4.60 14.81
CA LEU A 40 -3.13 5.11 13.49
C LEU A 40 -2.11 6.10 12.94
N LEU A 41 -1.64 7.03 13.76
CA LEU A 41 -0.61 8.00 13.37
C LEU A 41 0.70 7.29 12.99
N MET A 42 1.12 6.27 13.74
CA MET A 42 2.31 5.47 13.40
C MET A 42 2.17 4.76 12.06
N VAL A 43 0.98 4.20 11.75
CA VAL A 43 0.73 3.58 10.43
C VAL A 43 0.84 4.62 9.32
N LYS A 44 0.25 5.81 9.51
CA LYS A 44 0.34 6.91 8.54
C LYS A 44 1.75 7.45 8.36
N GLU A 45 2.53 7.49 9.42
CA GLU A 45 3.94 7.87 9.36
C GLU A 45 4.75 6.86 8.52
N LEU A 46 4.50 5.56 8.70
CA LEU A 46 5.16 4.53 7.90
C LEU A 46 4.80 4.62 6.41
N GLU A 47 3.51 4.79 6.07
CA GLU A 47 3.06 5.02 4.69
C GLU A 47 3.81 6.23 4.07
N LEU A 48 3.91 7.33 4.80
CA LEU A 48 4.60 8.54 4.32
C LEU A 48 6.10 8.31 4.11
N ILE A 49 6.75 7.53 4.98
CA ILE A 49 8.17 7.19 4.86
C ILE A 49 8.42 6.31 3.62
N GLU A 50 7.51 5.38 3.33
CA GLU A 50 7.58 4.55 2.12
C GLU A 50 7.42 5.41 0.86
N GLU A 51 6.40 6.27 0.80
CA GLU A 51 6.21 7.20 -0.31
C GLU A 51 7.42 8.13 -0.52
N PHE A 52 8.01 8.62 0.58
CA PHE A 52 9.19 9.48 0.53
C PHE A 52 10.43 8.74 0.02
N ARG A 53 10.57 7.45 0.34
CA ARG A 53 11.63 6.60 -0.19
C ARG A 53 11.45 6.39 -1.69
N ASP A 54 10.23 6.10 -2.12
CA ASP A 54 9.91 5.79 -3.52
C ASP A 54 10.09 7.02 -4.44
N LEU A 55 9.89 8.22 -3.90
CA LEU A 55 10.19 9.48 -4.59
C LEU A 55 11.66 9.61 -5.03
N SER A 56 12.59 8.78 -4.51
CA SER A 56 13.99 8.73 -4.97
C SER A 56 14.68 10.10 -4.97
N LEU A 57 14.43 10.88 -3.91
CA LEU A 57 14.93 12.25 -3.79
C LEU A 57 16.46 12.25 -3.63
N VAL A 58 17.12 13.17 -4.32
CA VAL A 58 18.50 13.57 -4.02
C VAL A 58 18.46 14.44 -2.78
N CYS A 59 19.15 14.02 -1.73
CA CYS A 59 19.27 14.75 -0.47
C CYS A 59 20.68 15.31 -0.33
N GLU A 60 20.78 16.63 -0.14
CA GLU A 60 22.04 17.31 0.14
C GLU A 60 21.92 18.07 1.46
N VAL A 61 22.71 17.66 2.45
CA VAL A 61 22.74 18.31 3.76
C VAL A 61 23.90 19.30 3.81
N THR A 62 23.59 20.55 4.11
CA THR A 62 24.58 21.61 4.37
C THR A 62 24.54 22.00 5.85
N PRO A 63 25.54 22.72 6.38
CA PRO A 63 25.54 23.15 7.78
C PRO A 63 24.35 24.05 8.17
N LYS A 64 23.64 24.66 7.21
CA LYS A 64 22.55 25.59 7.46
C LYS A 64 21.19 25.12 6.95
N SER A 65 21.14 24.08 6.11
CA SER A 65 19.90 23.63 5.48
C SER A 65 20.01 22.23 4.89
N VAL A 66 18.86 21.61 4.65
CA VAL A 66 18.73 20.39 3.84
C VAL A 66 18.07 20.77 2.52
N ARG A 67 18.66 20.31 1.41
CA ARG A 67 18.09 20.44 0.06
C ARG A 67 17.61 19.06 -0.40
N LEU A 68 16.40 19.03 -0.96
CA LEU A 68 15.81 17.85 -1.56
C LEU A 68 15.47 18.17 -3.02
N GLY A 69 15.80 17.28 -3.95
CA GLY A 69 15.52 17.45 -5.36
C GLY A 69 15.14 16.15 -6.06
N MET A 70 14.28 16.24 -7.07
CA MET A 70 13.90 15.11 -7.93
C MET A 70 13.82 15.59 -9.37
N LEU A 71 14.43 14.83 -10.28
CA LEU A 71 14.27 15.01 -11.72
C LEU A 71 13.62 13.75 -12.29
N LYS A 72 12.41 13.89 -12.82
CA LYS A 72 11.69 12.80 -13.48
C LYS A 72 11.63 13.07 -14.98
N LEU A 73 12.32 12.26 -15.77
CA LEU A 73 12.19 12.27 -17.23
C LEU A 73 11.11 11.26 -17.62
N THR A 74 10.03 11.74 -18.25
CA THR A 74 8.94 10.90 -18.76
C THR A 74 8.80 11.06 -20.26
N ASN A 75 8.51 9.97 -20.96
CA ASN A 75 8.18 9.99 -22.39
C ASN A 75 6.75 9.44 -22.59
N PRO A 76 5.83 10.22 -23.19
CA PRO A 76 4.44 9.78 -23.39
C PRO A 76 4.30 8.69 -24.47
N PHE A 77 5.34 8.41 -25.24
CA PHE A 77 5.30 7.53 -26.41
C PHE A 77 4.74 6.13 -26.12
N LEU A 78 5.07 5.53 -24.96
CA LEU A 78 4.51 4.21 -24.60
C LEU A 78 3.01 4.26 -24.33
N GLU A 79 2.52 5.33 -23.71
CA GLU A 79 1.08 5.54 -23.51
C GLU A 79 0.36 5.84 -24.83
N GLU A 80 1.00 6.59 -25.72
CA GLU A 80 0.48 6.83 -27.07
C GLU A 80 0.36 5.52 -27.86
N ILE A 81 1.41 4.67 -27.86
CA ILE A 81 1.37 3.35 -28.48
C ILE A 81 0.21 2.55 -27.89
N LYS A 82 0.14 2.44 -26.56
CA LYS A 82 -0.91 1.68 -25.87
C LYS A 82 -2.31 2.12 -26.26
N ASN A 83 -2.54 3.43 -26.39
CA ASN A 83 -3.83 3.96 -26.79
C ASN A 83 -4.14 3.72 -28.27
N CYS A 84 -3.16 3.84 -29.16
CA CYS A 84 -3.31 3.49 -30.57
C CYS A 84 -3.56 1.99 -30.79
N GLN A 85 -2.95 1.11 -29.99
CA GLN A 85 -3.17 -0.34 -30.10
C GLN A 85 -4.60 -0.75 -29.74
N LYS A 86 -5.24 -0.06 -28.78
CA LYS A 86 -6.63 -0.32 -28.38
C LYS A 86 -7.63 -0.02 -29.51
N THR A 87 -7.29 0.89 -30.42
CA THR A 87 -8.15 1.26 -31.54
C THR A 87 -7.84 0.46 -32.82
N ASP A 88 -6.69 -0.23 -32.88
CA ASP A 88 -6.33 -1.08 -34.01
C ASP A 88 -7.05 -2.43 -33.96
N ARG A 89 -7.92 -2.66 -34.95
CA ARG A 89 -8.73 -3.88 -35.03
C ARG A 89 -7.89 -5.16 -35.12
N LYS A 90 -6.78 -5.15 -35.88
CA LYS A 90 -5.93 -6.34 -36.07
C LYS A 90 -5.19 -6.70 -34.80
N LEU A 91 -4.75 -5.69 -34.04
CA LEU A 91 -4.09 -5.91 -32.76
C LEU A 91 -5.08 -6.41 -31.71
N MET A 92 -6.32 -5.92 -31.72
CA MET A 92 -7.37 -6.43 -30.83
C MET A 92 -7.79 -7.87 -31.17
N GLU A 93 -7.85 -8.23 -32.45
CA GLU A 93 -8.03 -9.63 -32.89
C GLU A 93 -6.89 -10.53 -32.35
N LYS A 94 -5.64 -10.07 -32.44
CA LYS A 94 -4.49 -10.78 -31.86
C LYS A 94 -4.55 -10.89 -30.35
N LEU A 95 -4.99 -9.84 -29.65
CA LEU A 95 -5.18 -9.87 -28.20
C LEU A 95 -6.14 -11.00 -27.77
N VAL A 96 -7.22 -11.22 -28.51
CA VAL A 96 -8.15 -12.33 -28.26
C VAL A 96 -7.45 -13.68 -28.42
N LEU A 97 -6.67 -13.85 -29.50
CA LEU A 97 -5.92 -15.09 -29.74
C LEU A 97 -4.83 -15.35 -28.69
N ILE A 98 -4.20 -14.30 -28.16
CA ILE A 98 -3.27 -14.39 -27.02
C ILE A 98 -4.00 -14.91 -25.78
N ASN A 99 -5.17 -14.35 -25.46
CA ASN A 99 -5.97 -14.78 -24.31
C ASN A 99 -6.49 -16.22 -24.45
N GLU A 100 -6.74 -16.68 -25.68
CA GLU A 100 -7.09 -18.08 -25.98
C GLU A 100 -5.88 -19.04 -25.98
N GLY A 101 -4.65 -18.51 -25.84
CA GLY A 101 -3.41 -19.30 -25.89
C GLY A 101 -3.06 -19.85 -27.27
N ARG A 102 -3.64 -19.29 -28.35
CA ARG A 102 -3.44 -19.73 -29.74
C ARG A 102 -2.40 -18.91 -30.50
N GLU A 103 -2.00 -17.76 -29.96
CA GLU A 103 -1.01 -16.87 -30.53
C GLU A 103 0.32 -17.01 -29.76
N THR A 104 1.39 -17.34 -30.47
CA THR A 104 2.73 -17.54 -29.89
C THR A 104 3.71 -16.45 -30.27
N ASP A 105 3.43 -15.73 -31.37
CA ASP A 105 4.32 -14.70 -31.87
C ASP A 105 4.05 -13.33 -31.24
N PHE A 106 2.87 -13.09 -30.70
CA PHE A 106 2.53 -11.86 -29.99
C PHE A 106 2.34 -12.12 -28.50
N GLY A 107 2.74 -11.14 -27.68
CA GLY A 107 2.57 -11.17 -26.24
C GLY A 107 2.29 -9.77 -25.68
N VAL A 108 1.68 -9.70 -24.50
CA VAL A 108 1.45 -8.45 -23.79
C VAL A 108 2.54 -8.27 -22.74
N ASP A 109 3.20 -7.11 -22.72
CA ASP A 109 4.23 -6.81 -21.73
C ASP A 109 3.66 -6.26 -20.41
N GLU A 110 4.54 -5.98 -19.45
CA GLU A 110 4.19 -5.44 -18.13
C GLU A 110 3.47 -4.08 -18.19
N ASN A 111 3.67 -3.31 -19.27
CA ASN A 111 3.01 -2.03 -19.49
C ASN A 111 1.64 -2.19 -20.16
N GLY A 112 1.24 -3.41 -20.53
CA GLY A 112 0.00 -3.70 -21.23
C GLY A 112 0.06 -3.39 -22.72
N ILE A 113 1.26 -3.40 -23.33
CA ILE A 113 1.47 -3.17 -24.77
C ILE A 113 1.66 -4.50 -25.48
N ILE A 114 0.99 -4.67 -26.63
CA ILE A 114 1.15 -5.85 -27.49
C ILE A 114 2.47 -5.72 -28.25
N LYS A 115 3.33 -6.75 -28.12
CA LYS A 115 4.65 -6.86 -28.76
C LYS A 115 4.74 -8.10 -29.62
N TYR A 116 5.53 -8.03 -30.69
CA TYR A 116 5.82 -9.18 -31.56
C TYR A 116 7.17 -9.77 -31.16
N ARG A 117 7.18 -11.00 -30.66
CA ARG A 117 8.37 -11.71 -30.19
C ARG A 117 9.20 -10.89 -29.20
N GLY A 118 8.51 -10.15 -28.32
CA GLY A 118 9.12 -9.28 -27.31
C GLY A 118 9.64 -7.94 -27.83
N ARG A 119 9.40 -7.58 -29.10
CA ARG A 119 9.77 -6.30 -29.71
C ARG A 119 8.56 -5.39 -29.89
#